data_AF-A0A1G1I0H7-F1
#
_entry.id   AF-A0A1G1I0H7-F1
#
_cell.length_a   1.000
_cell.length_b   1.000
_cell.length_c   1.000
_cell.angle_alpha   90.00
_cell.angle_beta   90.00
_cell.angle_gamma   90.00
#
_symmetry.space_group_name_H-M   'P 1'
#
loop_
_entity.id
_entity.type
_entity.pdbx_description
1 polymer ?
#
loop_
_entity_poly.entity_id
_entity_poly.type
_entity_poly.pdbx_seq_one_letter_code
_entity_poly.pdbx_strand_id
1 'polypeptide(L)' 'MDIRGMTVNDILARFPETISIFNDFGIDACCGGAVSLRDAAKRDGADIEKITAALTDRIGAARI' A
#
# COMPACT_ATOMS: atom_id res chain seq x y z
N MET A 1 -13.96 3.15 -2.41
CA MET A 1 -12.97 3.23 -1.32
C MET A 1 -11.77 3.99 -1.84
N ASP A 2 -11.35 5.08 -1.18
CA ASP A 2 -10.06 5.70 -1.48
C ASP A 2 -8.97 5.05 -0.63
N ILE A 3 -8.17 4.16 -1.22
CA ILE A 3 -7.10 3.43 -0.52
C ILE A 3 -5.88 4.33 -0.24
N ARG A 4 -5.78 5.48 -0.91
CA ARG A 4 -4.64 6.42 -0.81
C ARG A 4 -4.61 7.17 0.52
N GLY A 5 -5.78 7.41 1.11
CA GLY A 5 -5.92 7.99 2.45
C GLY A 5 -5.84 6.97 3.59
N MET A 6 -5.82 5.67 3.29
CA MET A 6 -5.67 4.63 4.32
C MET A 6 -4.21 4.53 4.76
N THR A 7 -4.00 4.14 6.02
CA THR A 7 -2.66 3.87 6.50
C THR A 7 -2.16 2.55 5.94
N VAL A 8 -0.84 2.44 5.75
CA VAL A 8 -0.23 1.19 5.26
C VAL A 8 -0.59 0.03 6.19
N ASN A 9 -0.66 0.25 7.50
CA ASN A 9 -1.03 -0.78 8.45
C ASN A 9 -2.52 -1.21 8.34
N ASP A 10 -3.44 -0.29 8.08
CA ASP A 10 -4.86 -0.67 7.85
C ASP A 10 -5.02 -1.50 6.58
N ILE A 11 -4.28 -1.15 5.52
CA ILE A 11 -4.25 -1.91 4.27
C ILE A 11 -3.67 -3.31 4.53
N LEU A 12 -2.53 -3.42 5.21
CA LEU A 12 -1.90 -4.71 5.53
C LEU A 12 -2.75 -5.56 6.48
N ALA A 13 -3.41 -4.96 7.46
CA ALA A 13 -4.30 -5.66 8.38
C ALA A 13 -5.53 -6.24 7.67
N ARG A 14 -6.00 -5.58 6.60
CA ARG A 14 -7.15 -6.03 5.80
C ARG A 14 -6.75 -6.94 4.64
N PHE A 15 -5.58 -6.70 4.05
CA PHE A 15 -5.07 -7.35 2.85
C PHE A 15 -3.59 -7.70 3.03
N PRO A 16 -3.26 -8.70 3.86
CA PRO A 16 -1.87 -9.07 4.14
C PRO A 16 -1.11 -9.52 2.88
N GLU A 17 -1.81 -9.98 1.86
CA GLU A 17 -1.25 -10.32 0.53
C GLU A 17 -0.60 -9.14 -0.20
N THR A 18 -0.96 -7.91 0.16
CA THR A 18 -0.39 -6.69 -0.42
C THR A 18 1.01 -6.39 0.10
N ILE A 19 1.49 -7.11 1.13
CA ILE A 19 2.83 -6.92 1.70
C ILE A 19 3.94 -7.06 0.65
N SER A 20 3.80 -7.99 -0.30
CA SER A 20 4.78 -8.16 -1.38
C SER A 20 4.84 -6.92 -2.27
N ILE A 21 3.71 -6.25 -2.53
CA ILE A 21 3.66 -5.01 -3.31
C ILE A 21 4.44 -3.92 -2.58
N PHE A 22 4.19 -3.72 -1.29
CA PHE A 22 4.94 -2.73 -0.51
C PHE A 22 6.45 -2.99 -0.54
N ASN A 23 6.85 -4.26 -0.44
CA ASN A 23 8.24 -4.65 -0.50
C ASN A 23 8.87 -4.43 -1.89
N ASP A 24 8.15 -4.74 -2.97
CA ASP A 24 8.55 -4.47 -4.36
C ASP A 24 8.74 -2.97 -4.63
N PHE A 25 7.88 -2.13 -4.05
CA PHE A 25 7.96 -0.67 -4.17
C PHE A 25 8.92 -0.03 -3.15
N GLY A 26 9.54 -0.82 -2.26
CA GLY A 26 10.45 -0.32 -1.23
C GLY A 26 9.79 0.52 -0.15
N ILE A 27 8.49 0.37 0.07
CA ILE A 27 7.75 1.07 1.12
C ILE A 27 8.00 0.38 2.47
N ASP A 28 8.64 1.09 3.38
CA ASP A 28 8.94 0.56 4.71
C ASP A 28 7.73 0.71 5.65
N ALA A 29 6.94 -0.35 5.75
CA ALA A 29 5.81 -0.43 6.67
C ALA A 29 6.23 -0.51 8.15
N CYS A 30 7.50 -0.84 8.44
CA CYS A 30 8.00 -1.09 9.79
C CYS A 30 8.19 0.21 10.59
N CYS A 31 8.55 1.30 9.92
CA CYS A 31 8.75 2.63 10.52
C CYS A 31 7.69 3.68 10.08
N GLY A 32 6.72 3.26 9.26
CA GLY A 32 5.73 4.13 8.62
C GLY A 32 4.29 3.60 8.63
N GLY A 33 4.00 2.47 9.27
CA GLY A 33 2.66 1.85 9.22
C GLY A 33 1.50 2.75 9.66
N ALA A 34 1.76 3.78 10.46
CA ALA A 34 0.75 4.74 10.92
C ALA A 34 0.51 5.92 9.94
N VAL A 35 1.33 6.07 8.89
CA VAL A 35 1.14 7.12 7.89
C VAL A 35 0.28 6.64 6.73
N SER A 36 -0.38 7.58 6.07
CA SER A 36 -1.16 7.34 4.85
C SER A 36 -0.28 6.73 3.76
N LEU A 37 -0.86 5.88 2.91
CA LEU A 37 -0.20 5.34 1.73
C LEU A 37 0.48 6.43 0.89
N ARG A 38 -0.18 7.58 0.72
CA ARG A 38 0.36 8.74 0.02
C ARG A 38 1.63 9.31 0.67
N ASP A 39 1.66 9.39 2.00
CA ASP A 39 2.81 9.94 2.73
C ASP A 39 3.98 8.96 2.74
N ALA A 40 3.71 7.66 2.90
CA ALA A 40 4.71 6.60 2.77
C ALA A 40 5.33 6.63 1.37
N ALA A 41 4.50 6.64 0.32
CA ALA A 41 4.98 6.72 -1.06
C ALA A 41 5.81 7.99 -1.31
N LYS A 42 5.38 9.15 -0.78
CA LYS A 42 6.14 10.40 -0.92
C LYS A 42 7.47 10.37 -0.17
N ARG A 43 7.52 9.78 1.03
CA ARG A 43 8.72 9.65 1.86
C ARG A 43 9.75 8.75 1.20
N ASP A 44 9.30 7.63 0.65
CA ASP A 44 10.16 6.59 0.06
C ASP A 44 10.44 6.85 -1.42
N GLY A 45 9.86 7.92 -1.99
CA GLY A 45 10.05 8.30 -3.40
C GLY A 45 9.35 7.38 -4.39
N ALA A 46 8.34 6.64 -3.93
CA ALA A 46 7.58 5.69 -4.74
C ALA A 46 6.37 6.36 -5.42
N ASP A 47 6.04 5.87 -6.61
CA ASP A 47 4.89 6.34 -7.39
C ASP A 47 3.57 5.89 -6.77
N ILE A 48 2.87 6.82 -6.10
CA ILE A 48 1.56 6.55 -5.49
C ILE A 48 0.53 5.99 -6.49
N GLU A 49 0.59 6.44 -7.75
CA GLU A 49 -0.28 5.97 -8.83
C GLU A 49 -0.03 4.50 -9.15
N LYS A 50 1.26 4.09 -9.28
CA LYS A 50 1.64 2.70 -9.55
C LYS A 50 1.30 1.78 -8.40
N ILE A 51 1.57 2.21 -7.16
CA ILE A 51 1.24 1.44 -5.96
C ILE A 51 -0.28 1.26 -5.86
N THR A 52 -1.06 2.33 -6.06
CA THR A 52 -2.52 2.25 -6.02
C THR A 52 -3.07 1.30 -7.08
N ALA A 53 -2.52 1.33 -8.30
CA ALA A 53 -2.91 0.42 -9.36
C ALA A 53 -2.57 -1.04 -9.00
N ALA A 54 -1.36 -1.32 -8.51
CA ALA A 54 -0.94 -2.64 -8.09
C ALA A 54 -1.78 -3.18 -6.91
N LEU A 55 -2.05 -2.35 -5.91
CA LEU A 55 -2.92 -2.70 -4.78
C LEU A 55 -4.34 -2.99 -5.25
N THR A 56 -4.88 -2.16 -6.16
CA THR A 56 -6.24 -2.37 -6.69
C THR A 56 -6.33 -3.64 -7.52
N ASP A 57 -5.31 -3.95 -8.32
CA ASP A 57 -5.20 -5.22 -9.06
C ASP A 57 -5.22 -6.42 -8.10
N ARG A 58 -4.38 -6.39 -7.06
CA ARG A 58 -4.28 -7.49 -6.09
C ARG A 58 -5.52 -7.67 -5.23
N ILE A 59 -6.04 -6.58 -4.67
CA ILE A 59 -7.27 -6.62 -3.86
C ILE A 59 -8.47 -7.01 -4.74
N GLY A 60 -8.48 -6.60 -6.01
CA GLY A 60 -9.47 -7.02 -7.00
C GLY A 60 -9.37 -8.52 -7.33
N ALA A 61 -8.15 -9.04 -7.44
CA ALA A 61 -7.87 -10.46 -7.69
C ALA A 61 -8.14 -11.35 -6.46
N ALA A 62 -8.12 -10.81 -5.24
CA ALA A 62 -8.44 -11.55 -4.02
C ALA A 62 -9.96 -11.78 -3.81
N ARG A 63 -10.82 -11.24 -4.68
CA ARG A 63 -12.29 -11.37 -4.61
C ARG A 63 -12.89 -12.51 -5.45
N ILE A 64 -12.06 -13.41 -5.99
CA ILE A 64 -12.48 -14.49 -6.90
C ILE A 64 -12.44 -15.85 -6.20
#